data_AF-A0A1S4BH43-F1
#
_entry.id   AF-A0A1S4BH43-F1
#
_cell.length_a   1.000
_cell.length_b   1.000
_cell.length_c   1.000
_cell.angle_alpha   90.00
_cell.angle_beta   90.00
_cell.angle_gamma   90.00
#
_symmetry.space_group_name_H-M   'P 1'
#
loop_
_entity.id
_entity.type
_entity.pdbx_description
1 polymer ?
#
loop_
_entity_poly.entity_id
_entity_poly.type
_entity_poly.pdbx_seq_one_letter_code
_entity_poly.pdbx_strand_id
1 'polypeptide(L)'
;MRQRVGFALIRESLYRKLKPSSVPRHYCTSSSANVTPTPPPKIPHSSKKGRLFTGATIGLLIAGGAYASTVDEATFCGWLFSATKLVNPFFAFLDPEVAHKLAVSAAARGWVPREKRPDPPILGLDVWGRRFSNPVGLAAGFDKNAEAVEGLLGLGFGFVEVGSVTPIPQEGNPKPRIFRLPNEGAIINRCGFNSEGIVAVAKRLGAQHGKRKLETSSTSSPSGDEVKHGGKAGPGILGVNLGKNKTSEDAAADYVQGVHTLSQYADYLVDL
;
A
#
# COMPACT_ATOMS: atom_id res chain seq x y z
N MET A 1 32.29 -17.01 -17.07
CA MET A 1 32.73 -15.95 -18.01
C MET A 1 31.58 -14.94 -18.15
N ARG A 2 31.83 -13.64 -17.90
CA ARG A 2 30.87 -12.49 -17.89
C ARG A 2 29.89 -12.50 -16.70
N GLN A 3 29.71 -11.49 -15.83
CA GLN A 3 30.08 -10.08 -15.72
C GLN A 3 30.22 -9.72 -14.21
N ARG A 4 31.39 -9.20 -13.79
CA ARG A 4 31.59 -8.44 -12.52
C ARG A 4 32.35 -7.18 -12.88
N VAL A 5 31.67 -6.23 -13.53
CA VAL A 5 32.24 -4.93 -13.89
C VAL A 5 31.17 -3.89 -13.61
N GLY A 6 31.25 -3.25 -12.44
CA GLY A 6 30.28 -2.21 -12.03
C GLY A 6 30.65 -1.54 -10.72
N PHE A 7 31.37 -2.23 -9.83
CA PHE A 7 31.75 -1.69 -8.52
C PHE A 7 33.17 -1.10 -8.43
N ALA A 8 34.01 -1.23 -9.47
CA ALA A 8 35.40 -0.75 -9.43
C ALA A 8 35.54 0.77 -9.74
N LEU A 9 34.62 1.36 -10.50
CA LEU A 9 34.73 2.75 -10.96
C LEU A 9 34.33 3.80 -9.90
N ILE A 10 33.53 3.42 -8.91
CA ILE A 10 33.05 4.35 -7.88
C ILE A 10 34.11 4.56 -6.78
N ARG A 11 34.99 3.58 -6.54
CA ARG A 11 36.00 3.64 -5.48
C ARG A 11 37.25 4.45 -5.83
N GLU A 12 37.61 4.54 -7.12
CA GLU A 12 38.76 5.36 -7.56
C GLU A 12 38.49 6.87 -7.53
N SER A 13 37.24 7.30 -7.74
CA SER A 13 36.89 8.72 -7.76
C SER A 13 36.99 9.36 -6.37
N LEU A 14 36.69 8.59 -5.31
CA LEU A 14 36.70 9.07 -3.92
C LEU A 14 38.10 9.14 -3.29
N TYR A 15 39.09 8.40 -3.80
CA TYR A 15 40.46 8.42 -3.26
C TYR A 15 41.36 9.53 -3.84
N ARG A 16 40.97 10.17 -4.95
CA ARG A 16 41.74 11.26 -5.58
C ARG A 16 41.59 12.62 -4.88
N LYS A 17 40.68 12.77 -3.91
CA LYS A 17 40.40 14.04 -3.22
C LYS A 17 41.14 14.25 -1.90
N LEU A 18 41.99 13.33 -1.47
CA LEU A 18 42.69 13.42 -0.19
C LEU A 18 44.19 13.15 -0.37
N LYS A 19 44.93 14.14 -0.86
CA LYS A 19 46.39 14.23 -0.64
C LYS A 19 46.75 15.66 -0.20
N PRO A 20 47.53 15.82 0.89
CA PRO A 20 48.01 17.12 1.34
C PRO A 20 49.31 17.47 0.57
N SER A 21 49.38 18.64 -0.06
CA SER A 21 50.60 19.11 -0.71
C SER A 21 51.16 20.35 -0.03
N SER A 22 52.24 20.10 0.73
CA SER A 22 53.46 20.90 0.88
C SER A 22 53.42 22.40 0.56
N VAL A 23 53.70 23.21 1.58
CA VAL A 23 54.00 24.64 1.53
C VAL A 23 55.39 24.89 0.93
N PRO A 24 55.54 25.72 -0.12
CA PRO A 24 56.83 26.30 -0.47
C PRO A 24 56.94 27.74 0.05
N ARG A 25 58.00 28.01 0.82
CA ARG A 25 58.50 29.38 1.09
C ARG A 25 59.06 29.95 -0.22
N HIS A 26 58.55 31.10 -0.66
CA HIS A 26 59.22 31.91 -1.67
C HIS A 26 59.51 33.32 -1.13
N TYR A 27 60.77 33.70 -1.37
CA TYR A 27 61.40 34.98 -1.04
C TYR A 27 60.66 36.16 -1.65
N CYS A 28 60.53 37.24 -0.88
CA CYS A 28 60.05 38.54 -1.33
C CYS A 28 61.11 39.23 -2.20
N THR A 29 60.77 39.50 -3.46
CA THR A 29 61.37 40.58 -4.25
C THR A 29 60.25 41.43 -4.82
N SER A 30 60.37 42.73 -4.58
CA SER A 30 59.42 43.80 -4.87
C SER A 30 59.30 44.09 -6.37
N SER A 31 58.06 44.12 -6.88
CA SER A 31 57.72 44.91 -8.06
C SER A 31 56.27 45.37 -7.95
N SER A 32 56.08 46.69 -7.95
CA SER A 32 54.79 47.36 -7.86
C SER A 32 54.02 47.21 -9.17
N ALA A 33 52.89 46.51 -9.13
CA ALA A 33 51.88 46.54 -10.19
C ALA A 33 50.52 46.89 -9.57
N ASN A 34 49.93 47.98 -10.04
CA ASN A 34 48.61 48.45 -9.64
C ASN A 34 47.55 47.39 -9.97
N VAL A 35 46.93 46.79 -8.95
CA VAL A 35 45.80 45.87 -9.09
C VAL A 35 44.51 46.68 -8.91
N THR A 36 43.76 46.83 -9.99
CA THR A 36 42.37 47.30 -9.99
C THR A 36 41.46 46.25 -9.33
N PRO A 37 40.51 46.63 -8.44
CA PRO A 37 39.65 45.66 -7.77
C PRO A 37 38.66 45.02 -8.75
N THR A 38 38.62 43.69 -8.78
CA THR A 38 37.57 42.92 -9.47
C THR A 38 36.25 43.03 -8.70
N PRO A 39 35.11 43.24 -9.38
CA PRO A 39 33.82 43.36 -8.71
C PRO A 39 33.35 41.99 -8.18
N PRO A 40 32.56 41.95 -7.08
CA PRO A 40 32.08 40.70 -6.50
C PRO A 40 31.19 39.92 -7.49
N PRO A 41 31.15 38.57 -7.40
CA PRO A 41 30.34 37.76 -8.30
C PRO A 41 28.86 38.13 -8.15
N LYS A 42 28.23 38.48 -9.27
CA LYS A 42 26.80 38.82 -9.33
C LYS A 42 25.99 37.58 -8.96
N ILE A 43 25.29 37.62 -7.83
CA ILE A 43 24.26 36.65 -7.47
C ILE A 43 23.24 36.64 -8.62
N PRO A 44 22.92 35.48 -9.23
CA PRO A 44 21.95 35.45 -10.31
C PRO A 44 20.59 35.94 -9.80
N HIS A 45 20.13 37.07 -10.34
CA HIS A 45 18.80 37.58 -10.06
C HIS A 45 17.77 36.55 -10.53
N SER A 46 17.07 35.94 -9.56
CA SER A 46 15.88 35.13 -9.81
C SER A 46 14.90 35.93 -10.67
N SER A 47 14.63 35.44 -11.88
CA SER A 47 13.77 36.10 -12.86
C SER A 47 12.38 36.34 -12.29
N LYS A 48 11.87 37.58 -12.38
CA LYS A 48 10.49 37.94 -11.98
C LYS A 48 9.45 37.02 -12.64
N LYS A 49 9.71 36.55 -13.87
CA LYS A 49 8.86 35.59 -14.58
C LYS A 49 8.85 34.20 -13.92
N GLY A 50 9.99 33.75 -13.39
CA GLY A 50 10.09 32.49 -12.64
C GLY A 50 9.30 32.52 -11.34
N ARG A 51 9.35 33.64 -10.60
CA ARG A 51 8.55 33.83 -9.37
C ARG A 51 7.05 33.88 -9.64
N LEU A 52 6.63 34.54 -10.72
CA LEU A 52 5.22 34.57 -11.12
C LEU A 52 4.73 33.18 -11.50
N PHE A 53 5.53 32.41 -12.26
CA PHE A 53 5.16 31.06 -12.66
C PHE A 53 5.05 30.13 -11.45
N THR A 54 6.04 30.12 -10.56
CA THR A 54 6.00 29.35 -9.31
C THR A 54 4.80 29.75 -8.44
N GLY A 55 4.54 31.05 -8.28
CA GLY A 55 3.39 31.55 -7.52
C GLY A 55 2.05 31.11 -8.11
N ALA A 56 1.90 31.17 -9.44
CA ALA A 56 0.72 30.68 -10.14
C ALA A 56 0.54 29.16 -10.00
N THR A 57 1.64 28.39 -10.03
CA THR A 57 1.56 26.93 -9.88
C THR A 57 1.11 26.54 -8.47
N ILE A 58 1.67 27.19 -7.45
CA ILE A 58 1.28 26.97 -6.04
C ILE A 58 -0.18 27.42 -5.84
N GLY A 59 -0.57 28.57 -6.37
CA GLY A 59 -1.94 29.06 -6.29
C GLY A 59 -2.95 28.09 -6.92
N LEU A 60 -2.63 27.53 -8.10
CA LEU A 60 -3.48 26.55 -8.77
C LEU A 60 -3.58 25.23 -7.97
N LEU A 61 -2.47 24.76 -7.39
CA LEU A 61 -2.46 23.55 -6.55
C LEU A 61 -3.30 23.74 -5.29
N ILE A 62 -3.19 24.89 -4.63
CA ILE A 62 -3.97 25.19 -3.43
C ILE A 62 -5.46 25.33 -3.77
N ALA A 63 -5.79 26.11 -4.81
CA ALA A 63 -7.17 26.31 -5.23
C ALA A 63 -7.82 25.01 -5.72
N GLY A 64 -7.09 24.20 -6.50
CA GLY A 64 -7.54 22.89 -6.96
C GLY A 64 -7.72 21.90 -5.81
N GLY A 65 -6.80 21.88 -4.84
CA GLY A 65 -6.93 21.08 -3.62
C GLY A 65 -8.11 21.49 -2.75
N ALA A 66 -8.33 22.80 -2.59
CA ALA A 66 -9.50 23.34 -1.89
C ALA A 66 -10.81 22.97 -2.60
N TYR A 67 -10.88 23.11 -3.92
CA TYR A 67 -12.06 22.72 -4.70
C TYR A 67 -12.33 21.22 -4.64
N ALA A 68 -11.30 20.38 -4.77
CA ALA A 68 -11.43 18.93 -4.61
C ALA A 68 -11.84 18.52 -3.18
N SER A 69 -11.59 19.37 -2.18
CA SER A 69 -12.02 19.12 -0.80
C SER A 69 -13.48 19.50 -0.54
N THR A 70 -14.10 20.30 -1.42
CA THR A 70 -15.50 20.76 -1.27
C THR A 70 -16.48 20.05 -2.18
N VAL A 71 -16.03 19.26 -3.16
CA VAL A 71 -16.93 18.44 -3.98
C VAL A 71 -17.52 17.27 -3.21
N ASP A 72 -18.72 16.84 -3.62
CA ASP A 72 -19.34 15.65 -3.05
C ASP A 72 -18.52 14.39 -3.36
N GLU A 73 -18.65 13.40 -2.49
CA GLU A 73 -17.85 12.18 -2.55
C GLU A 73 -18.12 11.36 -3.81
N ALA A 74 -19.35 11.39 -4.35
CA ALA A 74 -19.67 10.67 -5.59
C ALA A 74 -18.94 11.29 -6.79
N THR A 75 -18.87 12.62 -6.86
CA THR A 75 -18.10 13.34 -7.87
C THR A 75 -16.59 13.07 -7.74
N PHE A 76 -16.05 13.09 -6.51
CA PHE A 76 -14.65 12.76 -6.27
C PHE A 76 -14.32 11.30 -6.65
N CYS A 77 -15.16 10.34 -6.25
CA CYS A 77 -15.04 8.94 -6.66
C CYS A 77 -15.15 8.77 -8.19
N GLY A 78 -16.02 9.54 -8.86
CA GLY A 78 -16.12 9.56 -10.31
C GLY A 78 -14.87 10.08 -11.00
N TRP A 79 -14.24 11.13 -10.45
CA TRP A 79 -12.93 11.60 -10.92
C TRP A 79 -11.83 10.59 -10.67
N LEU A 80 -11.83 9.95 -9.50
CA LEU A 80 -10.86 8.91 -9.18
C LEU A 80 -11.02 7.70 -10.11
N PHE A 81 -12.25 7.29 -10.41
CA PHE A 81 -12.54 6.23 -11.38
C PHE A 81 -12.12 6.63 -12.81
N SER A 82 -12.21 7.92 -13.15
CA SER A 82 -11.71 8.42 -14.43
C SER A 82 -10.18 8.49 -14.46
N ALA A 83 -9.56 8.86 -13.33
CA ALA A 83 -8.12 8.84 -13.17
C ALA A 83 -7.59 7.40 -13.22
N THR A 84 -8.28 6.42 -12.63
CA THR A 84 -7.88 5.01 -12.78
C THR A 84 -7.96 4.57 -14.23
N LYS A 85 -8.89 5.05 -15.07
CA LYS A 85 -8.84 4.76 -16.52
C LYS A 85 -7.55 5.27 -17.19
N LEU A 86 -6.96 6.36 -16.71
CA LEU A 86 -5.68 6.89 -17.20
C LEU A 86 -4.47 6.19 -16.57
N VAL A 87 -4.56 5.78 -15.31
CA VAL A 87 -3.45 5.16 -14.57
C VAL A 87 -3.39 3.63 -14.79
N ASN A 88 -4.52 2.98 -15.03
CA ASN A 88 -4.63 1.53 -15.24
C ASN A 88 -3.77 1.01 -16.42
N PRO A 89 -3.64 1.73 -17.56
CA PRO A 89 -2.67 1.38 -18.60
C PRO A 89 -1.23 1.28 -18.08
N PHE A 90 -0.82 2.10 -17.11
CA PHE A 90 0.52 2.02 -16.51
C PHE A 90 0.68 0.77 -15.64
N PHE A 91 -0.36 0.40 -14.88
CA PHE A 91 -0.38 -0.86 -14.13
C PHE A 91 -0.40 -2.09 -15.04
N ALA A 92 -0.91 -1.97 -16.26
CA ALA A 92 -0.90 -3.05 -17.25
C ALA A 92 0.52 -3.40 -17.72
N PHE A 93 1.47 -2.45 -17.67
CA PHE A 93 2.88 -2.71 -17.99
C PHE A 93 3.68 -3.36 -16.86
N LEU A 94 3.16 -3.36 -15.63
CA LEU A 94 3.80 -4.04 -14.51
C LEU A 94 3.50 -5.53 -14.51
N ASP A 95 4.48 -6.33 -14.07
CA ASP A 95 4.25 -7.75 -13.76
C ASP A 95 3.01 -7.89 -12.83
N PRO A 96 2.06 -8.79 -13.13
CA PRO A 96 0.83 -8.88 -12.38
C PRO A 96 1.03 -9.14 -10.88
N GLU A 97 2.04 -9.93 -10.50
CA GLU A 97 2.33 -10.23 -9.11
C GLU A 97 2.99 -9.03 -8.42
N VAL A 98 3.87 -8.29 -9.10
CA VAL A 98 4.46 -7.04 -8.58
C VAL A 98 3.38 -5.97 -8.37
N ALA A 99 2.51 -5.76 -9.36
CA ALA A 99 1.41 -4.81 -9.27
C ALA A 99 0.46 -5.16 -8.12
N HIS A 100 0.15 -6.45 -7.95
CA HIS A 100 -0.67 -6.94 -6.84
C HIS A 100 -0.01 -6.67 -5.48
N LYS A 101 1.28 -6.98 -5.32
CA LYS A 101 2.03 -6.65 -4.10
C LYS A 101 2.02 -5.16 -3.79
N LEU A 102 2.16 -4.31 -4.81
CA LEU A 102 2.08 -2.86 -4.65
C LEU A 102 0.69 -2.41 -4.17
N ALA A 103 -0.38 -3.02 -4.70
CA ALA A 103 -1.75 -2.72 -4.27
C ALA A 103 -2.00 -3.09 -2.80
N VAL A 104 -1.61 -4.30 -2.38
CA VAL A 104 -1.71 -4.74 -0.97
C VAL A 104 -0.88 -3.81 -0.06
N SER A 105 0.34 -3.50 -0.48
CA SER A 105 1.26 -2.59 0.22
C SER A 105 0.71 -1.16 0.38
N ALA A 106 0.02 -0.65 -0.64
CA ALA A 106 -0.67 0.63 -0.59
C ALA A 106 -1.88 0.59 0.35
N ALA A 107 -2.69 -0.46 0.28
CA ALA A 107 -3.83 -0.66 1.19
C ALA A 107 -3.40 -0.77 2.65
N ALA A 108 -2.33 -1.53 2.94
CA ALA A 108 -1.74 -1.65 4.27
C ALA A 108 -1.25 -0.31 4.86
N ARG A 109 -0.87 0.64 3.99
CA ARG A 109 -0.45 2.00 4.37
C ARG A 109 -1.57 3.02 4.38
N GLY A 110 -2.80 2.62 4.04
CA GLY A 110 -3.93 3.54 3.90
C GLY A 110 -3.81 4.49 2.71
N TRP A 111 -3.03 4.15 1.68
CA TRP A 111 -2.90 4.91 0.43
C TRP A 111 -3.96 4.54 -0.60
N VAL A 112 -5.04 3.91 -0.15
CA VAL A 112 -6.21 3.60 -0.94
C VAL A 112 -7.35 4.52 -0.51
N PRO A 113 -8.31 4.82 -1.41
CA PRO A 113 -9.50 5.57 -1.04
C PRO A 113 -10.23 4.90 0.11
N ARG A 114 -10.88 5.71 0.93
CA ARG A 114 -11.74 5.21 2.00
C ARG A 114 -13.17 5.60 1.68
N GLU A 115 -14.08 4.63 1.66
CA GLU A 115 -15.51 4.89 1.50
C GLU A 115 -16.04 5.51 2.80
N LYS A 116 -16.50 6.76 2.72
CA LYS A 116 -17.05 7.46 3.88
C LYS A 116 -18.57 7.51 3.86
N ARG A 117 -19.29 6.96 2.89
CA ARG A 117 -20.76 6.91 2.93
C ARG A 117 -21.24 5.71 3.74
N PRO A 118 -22.36 5.82 4.46
CA PRO A 118 -22.96 4.66 5.11
C PRO A 118 -23.58 3.75 4.06
N ASP A 119 -23.51 2.43 4.29
CA ASP A 119 -24.24 1.47 3.46
C ASP A 119 -25.76 1.70 3.58
N PRO A 120 -26.51 1.71 2.46
CA PRO A 120 -27.96 1.75 2.51
C PRO A 120 -28.52 0.56 3.31
N PRO A 121 -29.47 0.77 4.25
CA PRO A 121 -29.99 -0.30 5.11
C PRO A 121 -30.55 -1.52 4.36
N ILE A 122 -31.04 -1.31 3.13
CA ILE A 122 -31.56 -2.36 2.24
C ILE A 122 -30.50 -3.39 1.82
N LEU A 123 -29.21 -3.04 1.84
CA LEU A 123 -28.12 -3.97 1.50
C LEU A 123 -27.76 -4.88 2.67
N GLY A 124 -28.12 -4.51 3.90
CA GLY A 124 -27.70 -5.26 5.06
C GLY A 124 -28.47 -6.57 5.20
N LEU A 125 -27.76 -7.63 5.54
CA LEU A 125 -28.26 -8.99 5.63
C LEU A 125 -27.69 -9.72 6.86
N ASP A 126 -28.43 -10.69 7.37
CA ASP A 126 -28.01 -11.52 8.49
C ASP A 126 -27.66 -12.92 7.99
N VAL A 127 -26.42 -13.34 8.23
CA VAL A 127 -25.88 -14.64 7.82
C VAL A 127 -25.23 -15.28 9.03
N TRP A 128 -25.65 -16.50 9.39
CA TRP A 128 -25.13 -17.25 10.54
C TRP A 128 -25.14 -16.46 11.87
N GLY A 129 -26.20 -15.68 12.11
CA GLY A 129 -26.34 -14.85 13.30
C GLY A 129 -25.43 -13.61 13.32
N ARG A 130 -24.83 -13.25 12.19
CA ARG A 130 -23.98 -12.06 12.03
C ARG A 130 -24.61 -11.10 11.03
N ARG A 131 -24.57 -9.81 11.35
CA ARG A 131 -25.02 -8.73 10.48
C ARG A 131 -23.89 -8.31 9.54
N PHE A 132 -24.12 -8.44 8.24
CA PHE A 132 -23.30 -7.87 7.18
C PHE A 132 -23.91 -6.54 6.76
N SER A 133 -23.10 -5.48 6.64
CA SER A 133 -23.59 -4.15 6.26
C SER A 133 -24.00 -4.08 4.79
N ASN A 134 -23.28 -4.81 3.93
CA ASN A 134 -23.57 -5.01 2.53
C ASN A 134 -23.07 -6.41 2.08
N PRO A 135 -23.57 -6.95 0.95
CA PRO A 135 -23.26 -8.32 0.52
C PRO A 135 -21.99 -8.42 -0.33
N VAL A 136 -21.22 -7.34 -0.49
CA VAL A 136 -20.05 -7.31 -1.38
C VAL A 136 -18.79 -7.56 -0.57
N GLY A 137 -18.08 -8.64 -0.89
CA GLY A 137 -16.84 -9.01 -0.22
C GLY A 137 -15.64 -9.10 -1.14
N LEU A 138 -14.46 -8.99 -0.54
CA LEU A 138 -13.18 -9.26 -1.21
C LEU A 138 -12.74 -10.69 -0.94
N ALA A 139 -12.59 -11.48 -2.00
CA ALA A 139 -12.27 -12.89 -1.91
C ALA A 139 -10.82 -13.17 -1.44
N ALA A 140 -10.62 -14.39 -0.95
CA ALA A 140 -9.29 -14.91 -0.63
C ALA A 140 -8.36 -14.90 -1.84
N GLY A 141 -7.06 -14.98 -1.55
CA GLY A 141 -6.01 -14.88 -2.54
C GLY A 141 -5.59 -13.45 -2.86
N PHE A 142 -6.38 -12.44 -2.48
CA PHE A 142 -5.97 -11.03 -2.59
C PHE A 142 -5.04 -10.63 -1.44
N ASP A 143 -5.48 -10.72 -0.18
CA ASP A 143 -4.62 -10.47 0.98
C ASP A 143 -4.24 -11.80 1.67
N LYS A 144 -3.27 -12.51 1.08
CA LYS A 144 -2.87 -13.85 1.55
C LYS A 144 -2.30 -13.88 2.96
N ASN A 145 -1.73 -12.76 3.40
CA ASN A 145 -0.93 -12.69 4.61
C ASN A 145 -1.54 -11.79 5.70
N ALA A 146 -2.79 -11.32 5.51
CA ALA A 146 -3.47 -10.36 6.37
C ALA A 146 -2.68 -9.04 6.57
N GLU A 147 -2.06 -8.54 5.50
CA GLU A 147 -1.26 -7.32 5.52
C GLU A 147 -2.11 -6.04 5.50
N ALA A 148 -3.30 -6.10 4.90
CA ALA A 148 -4.06 -4.91 4.50
C ALA A 148 -5.54 -4.92 4.91
N VAL A 149 -5.97 -5.83 5.79
CA VAL A 149 -7.37 -6.03 6.21
C VAL A 149 -8.12 -4.71 6.48
N GLU A 150 -7.58 -3.83 7.32
CA GLU A 150 -8.21 -2.54 7.66
C GLU A 150 -8.36 -1.63 6.44
N GLY A 151 -7.32 -1.55 5.60
CA GLY A 151 -7.35 -0.73 4.38
C GLY A 151 -8.33 -1.27 3.34
N LEU A 152 -8.46 -2.60 3.25
CA LEU A 152 -9.38 -3.27 2.34
C LEU A 152 -10.82 -3.14 2.81
N LEU A 153 -11.12 -3.34 4.09
CA LEU A 153 -12.45 -3.05 4.64
C LEU A 153 -12.79 -1.55 4.51
N GLY A 154 -11.80 -0.68 4.67
CA GLY A 154 -11.94 0.76 4.46
C GLY A 154 -12.35 1.17 3.04
N LEU A 155 -12.15 0.32 2.03
CA LEU A 155 -12.62 0.57 0.67
C LEU A 155 -14.14 0.43 0.50
N GLY A 156 -14.85 -0.13 1.50
CA GLY A 156 -16.32 -0.29 1.49
C GLY A 156 -16.81 -1.73 1.33
N PHE A 157 -15.92 -2.72 1.30
CA PHE A 157 -16.33 -4.13 1.32
C PHE A 157 -17.01 -4.46 2.65
N GLY A 158 -18.18 -5.10 2.59
CA GLY A 158 -18.90 -5.60 3.78
C GLY A 158 -18.12 -6.71 4.50
N PHE A 159 -17.28 -7.44 3.77
CA PHE A 159 -16.38 -8.44 4.33
C PHE A 159 -15.11 -8.63 3.50
N VAL A 160 -14.03 -9.07 4.14
CA VAL A 160 -12.75 -9.40 3.49
C VAL A 160 -12.33 -10.79 3.92
N GLU A 161 -11.90 -11.60 2.96
CA GLU A 161 -11.33 -12.93 3.23
C GLU A 161 -9.82 -12.92 2.98
N VAL A 162 -9.04 -13.23 4.01
CA VAL A 162 -7.57 -13.37 3.90
C VAL A 162 -7.17 -14.82 3.63
N GLY A 163 -5.92 -15.03 3.24
CA GLY A 163 -5.37 -16.37 2.95
C GLY A 163 -5.43 -16.74 1.46
N SER A 164 -5.26 -18.00 1.09
CA SER A 164 -5.15 -19.17 1.95
C SER A 164 -3.87 -19.19 2.79
N VAL A 165 -4.04 -19.38 4.10
CA VAL A 165 -2.94 -19.45 5.07
C VAL A 165 -2.55 -20.91 5.28
N THR A 166 -1.27 -21.21 5.13
CA THR A 166 -0.72 -22.54 5.42
C THR A 166 -0.09 -22.58 6.80
N PRO A 167 -0.02 -23.74 7.47
CA PRO A 167 0.68 -23.88 8.75
C PRO A 167 2.12 -23.38 8.70
N ILE A 168 2.90 -23.88 7.75
CA ILE A 168 4.31 -23.54 7.54
C ILE A 168 4.42 -22.55 6.36
N PRO A 169 5.34 -21.58 6.39
CA PRO A 169 5.58 -20.71 5.24
C PRO A 169 5.98 -21.50 3.99
N GLN A 170 5.50 -21.06 2.83
CA GLN A 170 5.92 -21.62 1.55
C GLN A 170 5.85 -20.57 0.43
N GLU A 171 6.83 -20.62 -0.47
CA GLU A 171 6.95 -19.66 -1.58
C GLU A 171 5.87 -19.84 -2.65
N GLY A 172 5.27 -21.03 -2.75
CA GLY A 172 4.38 -21.45 -3.83
C GLY A 172 5.12 -21.88 -5.09
N ASN A 173 4.43 -21.90 -6.23
CA ASN A 173 5.02 -22.33 -7.51
C ASN A 173 5.97 -21.27 -8.11
N PRO A 174 6.93 -21.66 -8.98
CA PRO A 174 7.84 -20.72 -9.65
C PRO A 174 7.12 -19.64 -10.49
N LYS A 175 7.75 -18.47 -10.61
CA LYS A 175 7.26 -17.34 -11.42
C LYS A 175 7.68 -17.46 -12.90
N PRO A 176 6.92 -16.87 -13.85
CA PRO A 176 5.64 -16.18 -13.68
C PRO A 176 4.47 -17.15 -13.45
N ARG A 177 3.51 -16.72 -12.63
CA ARG A 177 2.40 -17.57 -12.13
C ARG A 177 1.06 -16.86 -12.03
N ILE A 178 0.98 -15.60 -12.45
CA ILE A 178 -0.25 -14.83 -12.58
C ILE A 178 -0.21 -14.18 -13.96
N PHE A 179 -1.27 -14.37 -14.73
CA PHE A 179 -1.38 -13.91 -16.11
C PHE A 179 -2.70 -13.15 -16.27
N ARG A 180 -2.64 -11.95 -16.85
CA ARG A 180 -3.82 -11.15 -17.16
C ARG A 180 -4.22 -11.41 -18.61
N LEU A 181 -5.51 -11.55 -18.85
CA LEU A 181 -6.15 -11.74 -20.14
C LEU A 181 -7.12 -10.55 -20.35
N PRO A 182 -6.63 -9.38 -20.81
CA PRO A 182 -7.39 -8.14 -20.77
C PRO A 182 -8.61 -8.14 -21.70
N ASN A 183 -8.52 -8.80 -22.85
CA ASN A 183 -9.60 -8.87 -23.82
C ASN A 183 -10.78 -9.70 -23.28
N GLU A 184 -10.47 -10.67 -22.43
CA GLU A 184 -11.41 -11.59 -21.80
C GLU A 184 -11.87 -11.11 -20.42
N GLY A 185 -11.28 -10.02 -19.89
CA GLY A 185 -11.53 -9.58 -18.52
C GLY A 185 -11.14 -10.62 -17.46
N ALA A 186 -10.15 -11.47 -17.75
CA ALA A 186 -9.84 -12.65 -16.96
C ALA A 186 -8.41 -12.66 -16.39
N ILE A 187 -8.20 -13.49 -15.37
CA ILE A 187 -6.88 -13.76 -14.77
C ILE A 187 -6.70 -15.26 -14.62
N ILE A 188 -5.56 -15.78 -15.06
CA ILE A 188 -5.13 -17.15 -14.79
C ILE A 188 -4.04 -17.11 -13.73
N ASN A 189 -4.14 -17.95 -12.70
CA ASN A 189 -3.09 -18.09 -11.71
C ASN A 189 -2.76 -19.55 -11.41
N ARG A 190 -1.50 -19.78 -11.03
CA ARG A 190 -0.98 -21.06 -10.56
C ARG A 190 -0.10 -20.84 -9.34
N CYS A 191 -0.57 -20.05 -8.39
CA CYS A 191 0.25 -19.60 -7.26
C CYS A 191 0.72 -20.75 -6.35
N GLY A 192 -0.12 -21.75 -6.11
CA GLY A 192 0.20 -22.90 -5.24
C GLY A 192 0.35 -22.51 -3.77
N PHE A 193 -0.63 -21.78 -3.21
CA PHE A 193 -0.66 -21.33 -1.81
C PHE A 193 0.65 -20.71 -1.31
N ASN A 194 1.14 -19.67 -1.99
CA ASN A 194 2.24 -18.88 -1.43
C ASN A 194 1.77 -18.16 -0.16
N SER A 195 2.41 -18.42 0.98
CA SER A 195 2.00 -17.95 2.30
C SER A 195 3.21 -17.74 3.20
N GLU A 196 3.18 -16.72 4.05
CA GLU A 196 4.19 -16.50 5.09
C GLU A 196 3.98 -17.36 6.34
N GLY A 197 3.01 -18.27 6.31
CA GLY A 197 2.75 -19.22 7.39
C GLY A 197 1.84 -18.68 8.49
N ILE A 198 1.25 -19.60 9.24
CA ILE A 198 0.20 -19.31 10.22
C ILE A 198 0.66 -18.39 11.33
N VAL A 199 1.91 -18.52 11.78
CA VAL A 199 2.47 -17.71 12.87
C VAL A 199 2.56 -16.24 12.48
N ALA A 200 3.01 -15.94 11.26
CA ALA A 200 3.12 -14.57 10.76
C ALA A 200 1.74 -13.93 10.61
N VAL A 201 0.79 -14.68 10.04
CA VAL A 201 -0.59 -14.21 9.86
C VAL A 201 -1.30 -14.01 11.20
N ALA A 202 -1.19 -14.96 12.13
CA ALA A 202 -1.76 -14.85 13.47
C ALA A 202 -1.24 -13.61 14.21
N LYS A 203 0.06 -13.30 14.10
CA LYS A 203 0.65 -12.10 14.70
C LYS A 203 0.02 -10.82 14.13
N ARG A 204 -0.17 -10.73 12.80
CA ARG A 204 -0.80 -9.56 12.17
C ARG A 204 -2.27 -9.44 12.55
N LEU A 205 -3.00 -10.54 12.50
CA LEU A 205 -4.40 -10.58 12.87
C LEU A 205 -4.61 -10.24 14.36
N GLY A 206 -3.75 -10.71 15.25
CA GLY A 206 -3.79 -10.34 16.67
C GLY A 206 -3.59 -8.84 16.90
N ALA A 207 -2.63 -8.22 16.20
CA ALA A 207 -2.39 -6.78 16.28
C ALA A 207 -3.59 -5.96 15.76
N GLN A 208 -4.28 -6.43 14.73
CA GLN A 208 -5.47 -5.79 14.17
C GLN A 208 -6.73 -6.07 15.00
N HIS A 209 -6.86 -7.27 15.58
CA HIS A 209 -8.02 -7.68 16.39
C HIS A 209 -8.17 -6.80 17.64
N GLY A 210 -7.06 -6.45 18.31
CA GLY A 210 -7.08 -5.53 19.45
C GLY A 210 -7.67 -4.15 19.11
N LYS A 211 -7.34 -3.62 17.92
CA LYS A 211 -7.88 -2.34 17.44
C LYS A 211 -9.38 -2.44 17.14
N ARG A 212 -9.79 -3.49 16.41
CA ARG A 212 -11.20 -3.72 16.04
C ARG A 212 -12.12 -3.91 17.25
N LYS A 213 -11.65 -4.60 18.29
CA LYS A 213 -12.41 -4.80 19.53
C LYS A 213 -12.61 -3.49 20.31
N LEU A 214 -11.60 -2.61 20.33
CA LEU A 214 -11.69 -1.30 20.96
C LEU A 214 -12.68 -0.37 20.23
N GLU A 215 -12.67 -0.38 18.90
CA GLU A 215 -13.63 0.39 18.09
C GLU A 215 -15.06 -0.10 18.27
N THR A 216 -15.28 -1.41 18.34
CA THR A 216 -16.61 -1.98 18.58
C THR A 216 -17.17 -1.57 19.94
N SER A 217 -16.33 -1.59 20.99
CA SER A 217 -16.73 -1.25 22.36
C SER A 217 -16.99 0.25 22.58
N SER A 218 -16.43 1.11 21.71
CA SER A 218 -16.67 2.57 21.75
C SER A 218 -17.89 2.99 20.93
N THR A 219 -18.47 2.09 20.14
CA THR A 219 -19.68 2.36 19.34
C THR A 219 -20.97 1.82 19.98
N SER A 220 -20.87 1.11 21.12
CA SER A 220 -22.03 0.65 21.88
C SER A 220 -22.59 1.74 22.79
N SER A 221 -23.18 2.79 22.20
CA SER A 221 -24.28 3.61 22.75
C SER A 221 -24.59 4.78 21.80
N PRO A 222 -25.68 4.75 21.01
CA PRO A 222 -26.39 5.96 20.62
C PRO A 222 -27.68 6.03 21.44
N SER A 223 -27.60 6.65 22.62
CA SER A 223 -28.79 7.29 23.20
C SER A 223 -28.84 8.71 22.61
N GLY A 224 -29.58 8.88 21.51
CA GLY A 224 -29.79 10.18 20.87
C GLY A 224 -29.80 10.11 19.35
N ASP A 225 -30.83 10.75 18.75
CA ASP A 225 -31.14 10.87 17.32
C ASP A 225 -30.10 11.65 16.48
N GLU A 226 -28.79 11.45 16.70
CA GLU A 226 -27.76 11.94 15.80
C GLU A 226 -27.22 10.80 14.94
N VAL A 227 -27.86 10.58 13.80
CA VAL A 227 -27.35 9.66 12.78
C VAL A 227 -26.20 10.33 12.04
N LYS A 228 -24.96 10.09 12.48
CA LYS A 228 -23.76 10.41 11.71
C LYS A 228 -23.69 9.50 10.49
N HIS A 229 -24.36 9.92 9.42
CA HIS A 229 -24.30 9.28 8.11
C HIS A 229 -22.93 9.55 7.48
N GLY A 230 -21.98 8.67 7.79
CA GLY A 230 -20.70 8.62 7.10
C GLY A 230 -19.83 7.42 7.52
N GLY A 231 -19.84 6.33 6.74
CA GLY A 231 -18.67 5.44 6.58
C GLY A 231 -18.15 4.77 7.84
N LYS A 232 -19.04 4.16 8.63
CA LYS A 232 -18.68 3.27 9.75
C LYS A 232 -19.81 2.29 10.05
N ALA A 233 -20.04 1.30 9.19
CA ALA A 233 -20.80 0.12 9.61
C ALA A 233 -19.85 -0.90 10.26
N GLY A 234 -19.36 -0.57 11.47
CA GLY A 234 -18.54 -1.49 12.28
C GLY A 234 -17.16 -1.82 11.73
N PRO A 235 -16.41 -2.72 12.42
CA PRO A 235 -15.03 -3.10 12.05
C PRO A 235 -14.92 -3.97 10.79
N GLY A 236 -16.03 -4.20 10.07
CA GLY A 236 -16.13 -5.14 8.94
C GLY A 236 -16.07 -6.61 9.37
N ILE A 237 -16.55 -7.52 8.52
CA ILE A 237 -16.47 -8.97 8.77
C ILE A 237 -15.18 -9.53 8.17
N LEU A 238 -14.45 -10.36 8.93
CA LEU A 238 -13.21 -11.00 8.49
C LEU A 238 -13.40 -12.52 8.32
N GLY A 239 -13.19 -13.00 7.10
CA GLY A 239 -12.99 -14.40 6.80
C GLY A 239 -11.51 -14.78 6.81
N VAL A 240 -11.19 -16.00 7.22
CA VAL A 240 -9.86 -16.57 7.07
C VAL A 240 -9.94 -17.88 6.29
N ASN A 241 -9.28 -17.88 5.13
CA ASN A 241 -9.14 -19.04 4.29
C ASN A 241 -7.90 -19.86 4.71
N LEU A 242 -8.08 -21.16 4.94
CA LEU A 242 -7.08 -22.10 5.42
C LEU A 242 -6.67 -23.02 4.26
N GLY A 243 -5.37 -23.25 4.12
CA GLY A 243 -4.82 -24.16 3.13
C GLY A 243 -3.82 -25.13 3.75
N LYS A 244 -3.69 -26.30 3.15
CA LYS A 244 -2.65 -27.27 3.52
C LYS A 244 -1.29 -26.92 2.91
N ASN A 245 -0.21 -27.32 3.57
CA ASN A 245 1.12 -27.26 2.99
C ASN A 245 1.25 -28.26 1.82
N LYS A 246 2.01 -27.89 0.78
CA LYS A 246 2.17 -28.72 -0.44
C LYS A 246 2.76 -30.10 -0.13
N THR A 247 3.66 -30.17 0.84
CA THR A 247 4.38 -31.38 1.27
C THR A 247 3.74 -32.07 2.47
N SER A 248 2.59 -31.59 2.94
CA SER A 248 1.91 -32.22 4.09
C SER A 248 1.31 -33.56 3.68
N GLU A 249 1.60 -34.59 4.47
CA GLU A 249 1.03 -35.93 4.34
C GLU A 249 -0.36 -36.01 4.99
N ASP A 250 -0.60 -35.21 6.04
CA ASP A 250 -1.88 -35.12 6.75
C ASP A 250 -2.50 -33.73 6.56
N ALA A 251 -3.34 -33.62 5.53
CA ALA A 251 -4.08 -32.38 5.25
C ALA A 251 -5.03 -32.00 6.39
N ALA A 252 -5.64 -32.97 7.08
CA ALA A 252 -6.60 -32.68 8.14
C ALA A 252 -5.92 -32.01 9.33
N ALA A 253 -4.72 -32.47 9.69
CA ALA A 253 -3.90 -31.84 10.73
C ALA A 253 -3.59 -30.36 10.41
N ASP A 254 -3.30 -30.04 9.14
CA ASP A 254 -3.04 -28.66 8.71
C ASP A 254 -4.26 -27.75 8.93
N TYR A 255 -5.47 -28.20 8.55
CA TYR A 255 -6.69 -27.41 8.77
C TYR A 255 -7.03 -27.30 10.26
N VAL A 256 -6.87 -28.39 11.04
CA VAL A 256 -7.08 -28.37 12.50
C VAL A 256 -6.17 -27.34 13.16
N GLN A 257 -4.89 -27.30 12.79
CA GLN A 257 -3.96 -26.28 13.27
C GLN A 257 -4.39 -24.86 12.84
N GLY A 258 -4.87 -24.72 11.60
CA GLY A 258 -5.52 -23.52 11.07
C GLY A 258 -6.62 -22.99 11.98
N VAL A 259 -7.62 -23.84 12.24
CA VAL A 259 -8.78 -23.54 13.08
C VAL A 259 -8.35 -23.16 14.50
N HIS A 260 -7.50 -23.97 15.14
CA HIS A 260 -7.08 -23.70 16.52
C HIS A 260 -6.35 -22.36 16.67
N THR A 261 -5.55 -21.97 15.67
CA THR A 261 -4.72 -20.78 15.77
C THR A 261 -5.48 -19.51 15.38
N LEU A 262 -6.29 -19.57 14.30
CA LEU A 262 -6.86 -18.38 13.67
C LEU A 262 -8.34 -18.12 13.99
N SER A 263 -9.09 -19.10 14.51
CA SER A 263 -10.52 -18.94 14.81
C SER A 263 -10.82 -17.76 15.74
N GLN A 264 -9.96 -17.48 16.72
CA GLN A 264 -10.13 -16.37 17.65
C GLN A 264 -10.09 -14.97 16.97
N TYR A 265 -9.53 -14.88 15.76
CA TYR A 265 -9.40 -13.62 15.02
C TYR A 265 -10.40 -13.47 13.88
N ALA A 266 -11.12 -14.54 13.52
CA ALA A 266 -11.96 -14.63 12.35
C ALA A 266 -13.45 -14.65 12.74
N ASP A 267 -14.29 -14.08 11.88
CA ASP A 267 -15.74 -14.19 12.01
C ASP A 267 -16.28 -15.47 11.36
N TYR A 268 -15.62 -15.93 10.29
CA TYR A 268 -15.85 -17.20 9.64
C TYR A 268 -14.54 -17.80 9.10
N LEU A 269 -14.53 -19.11 8.90
CA LEU A 269 -13.39 -19.85 8.34
C LEU A 269 -13.81 -20.53 7.04
N VAL A 270 -12.85 -20.67 6.13
CA VAL A 270 -13.01 -21.41 4.87
C VAL A 270 -11.81 -22.36 4.74
N ASP A 271 -12.03 -23.60 4.34
CA ASP A 271 -10.98 -24.57 4.00
C ASP A 271 -11.02 -24.94 2.50
N LEU A 272 -9.85 -25.30 1.95
CA LEU A 272 -9.63 -25.64 0.53
C LEU A 272 -8.81 -26.90 0.36
#